data_AF-A0A7C7QWK4-F1
#
_entry.id   AF-A0A7C7QWK4-F1
#
_cell.length_a   1.000
_cell.length_b   1.000
_cell.length_c   1.000
_cell.angle_alpha   90.00
_cell.angle_beta   90.00
_cell.angle_gamma   90.00
#
_symmetry.space_group_name_H-M   'P 1'
#
loop_
_entity.id
_entity.type
_entity.pdbx_description
1 polymer ?
#
loop_
_entity_poly.entity_id
_entity_poly.type
_entity_poly.pdbx_seq_one_letter_code
_entity_poly.pdbx_strand_id
1 'polypeptide(L)'
;MGDFYVDNYLIKGDRYYTKEHEWVLVKNGIAQVGITDYAQKQLGDIVYVDLPEVDKEVDAGDTLANLESVKNVAPVYAPITGTVVNVNEDLKDEPGLINDDPYDAGWIAIVEMKDPTEIEDLMTAEDYAEYLKEIVEEEKEEEIEMKKEEEVIDDVMERLEDLEGELGYEEEK
;
A
#
# COMPACT_ATOMS: atom_id res chain seq x y z
N MET A 1 11.72 6.97 -18.58
CA MET A 1 11.02 8.14 -18.01
C MET A 1 11.80 8.60 -16.77
N GLY A 2 11.59 9.81 -16.27
CA GLY A 2 12.11 10.18 -14.94
C GLY A 2 11.22 9.59 -13.83
N ASP A 3 11.70 9.62 -12.59
CA ASP A 3 10.88 9.31 -11.41
C ASP A 3 9.86 10.43 -11.18
N PHE A 4 8.70 10.08 -10.61
CA PHE A 4 7.61 10.99 -10.27
C PHE A 4 7.44 11.06 -8.76
N TYR A 5 6.81 12.13 -8.30
CA TYR A 5 6.42 12.31 -6.91
C TYR A 5 4.98 12.80 -6.84
N VAL A 6 4.18 12.14 -6.01
CA VAL A 6 2.85 12.61 -5.60
C VAL A 6 2.94 12.85 -4.10
N ASP A 7 2.89 14.12 -3.69
CA ASP A 7 3.19 14.52 -2.32
C ASP A 7 4.55 13.96 -1.83
N ASN A 8 4.55 13.08 -0.84
CA ASN A 8 5.71 12.42 -0.27
C ASN A 8 5.90 10.97 -0.78
N TYR A 9 5.15 10.55 -1.80
CA TYR A 9 5.23 9.22 -2.40
C TYR A 9 6.10 9.23 -3.65
N LEU A 10 7.15 8.42 -3.65
CA LEU A 10 8.02 8.21 -4.82
C LEU A 10 7.37 7.21 -5.77
N ILE A 11 7.45 7.47 -7.07
CA ILE A 11 7.03 6.54 -8.13
C ILE A 11 8.19 6.41 -9.13
N LYS A 12 8.70 5.19 -9.31
CA LYS A 12 9.79 4.91 -10.25
C LYS A 12 9.31 4.94 -11.71
N GLY A 13 10.07 5.62 -12.57
CA GLY A 13 9.70 5.84 -13.96
C GLY A 13 10.01 4.70 -14.94
N ASP A 14 10.52 3.56 -14.45
CA ASP A 14 11.08 2.46 -15.25
C ASP A 14 10.27 1.15 -15.18
N ARG A 15 9.10 1.19 -14.53
CA ARG A 15 8.25 0.03 -14.23
C ARG A 15 6.77 0.36 -14.42
N TYR A 16 5.94 -0.67 -14.41
CA TYR A 16 4.48 -0.58 -14.51
C TYR A 16 3.85 -0.79 -13.14
N TYR A 17 2.56 -0.45 -13.03
CA TYR A 17 1.83 -0.42 -11.77
C TYR A 17 0.42 -0.99 -11.90
N THR A 18 -0.14 -1.41 -10.78
CA THR A 18 -1.53 -1.88 -10.63
C THR A 18 -2.35 -0.88 -9.81
N LYS A 19 -3.68 -1.05 -9.83
CA LYS A 19 -4.57 -0.24 -8.98
C LYS A 19 -4.46 -0.63 -7.52
N GLU A 20 -4.09 -1.88 -7.27
CA GLU A 20 -3.84 -2.49 -5.97
C GLU A 20 -2.46 -2.14 -5.40
N HIS A 21 -1.73 -1.25 -6.07
CA HIS A 21 -0.49 -0.62 -5.60
C HIS A 21 0.73 -1.56 -5.56
N GLU A 22 0.76 -2.55 -6.44
CA GLU A 22 1.96 -3.27 -6.82
C GLU A 22 2.71 -2.56 -7.96
N TRP A 23 4.00 -2.88 -8.08
CA TRP A 23 4.81 -2.52 -9.24
C TRP A 23 5.40 -3.76 -9.91
N VAL A 24 5.63 -3.67 -11.22
CA VAL A 24 6.31 -4.70 -11.99
C VAL A 24 7.41 -4.13 -12.90
N LEU A 25 8.64 -4.59 -12.68
CA LEU A 25 9.80 -4.27 -13.50
C LEU A 25 10.06 -5.45 -14.46
N VAL A 26 9.83 -5.24 -15.75
CA VAL A 26 9.96 -6.28 -16.77
C VAL A 26 11.28 -6.17 -17.53
N LYS A 27 12.03 -7.28 -17.60
CA LYS A 27 13.19 -7.44 -18.48
C LYS A 27 13.15 -8.81 -19.16
N ASN A 28 13.05 -8.82 -20.50
CA ASN A 28 13.09 -10.05 -21.32
C ASN A 28 12.07 -11.13 -20.90
N GLY A 29 10.83 -10.75 -20.57
CA GLY A 29 9.79 -11.69 -20.13
C GLY A 29 9.90 -12.14 -18.67
N ILE A 30 10.83 -11.57 -17.92
CA ILE A 30 10.98 -11.76 -16.48
C ILE A 30 10.45 -10.52 -15.76
N ALA A 31 9.45 -10.71 -14.91
CA ALA A 31 8.76 -9.69 -14.15
C ALA A 31 9.20 -9.75 -12.68
N GLN A 32 9.90 -8.72 -12.20
CA GLN A 32 10.15 -8.55 -10.78
C GLN A 32 9.00 -7.74 -10.17
N VAL A 33 8.44 -8.21 -9.06
CA VAL A 33 7.23 -7.67 -8.44
C VAL A 33 7.51 -7.22 -7.01
N GLY A 34 6.89 -6.13 -6.58
CA GLY A 34 6.88 -5.64 -5.20
C GLY A 34 5.71 -4.68 -4.97
N ILE A 35 5.66 -4.04 -3.81
CA ILE A 35 4.65 -3.03 -3.48
C ILE A 35 5.22 -1.61 -3.58
N THR A 36 4.35 -0.64 -3.83
CA THR A 36 4.74 0.77 -3.96
C THR A 36 5.10 1.43 -2.62
N ASP A 37 5.77 2.58 -2.70
CA ASP A 37 6.04 3.44 -1.54
C ASP A 37 4.74 3.96 -0.88
N TYR A 38 3.68 4.13 -1.66
CA TYR A 38 2.35 4.39 -1.11
C TYR A 38 1.83 3.21 -0.28
N ALA A 39 1.81 2.00 -0.87
CA ALA A 39 1.28 0.81 -0.21
C ALA A 39 1.99 0.51 1.12
N GLN A 40 3.33 0.59 1.15
CA GLN A 40 4.07 0.29 2.39
C GLN A 40 3.75 1.30 3.51
N LYS A 41 3.58 2.59 3.18
CA LYS A 41 3.18 3.62 4.16
C LYS A 41 1.78 3.38 4.70
N GLN A 42 0.85 2.97 3.84
CA GLN A 42 -0.52 2.64 4.24
C GLN A 42 -0.57 1.41 5.18
N LEU A 43 0.28 0.41 4.92
CA LEU A 43 0.41 -0.76 5.79
C LEU A 43 1.11 -0.43 7.12
N GLY A 44 2.06 0.50 7.11
CA GLY A 44 2.94 0.81 8.23
C GLY A 44 4.05 -0.23 8.38
N ASP A 45 4.57 -0.38 9.60
CA ASP A 45 5.72 -1.24 9.88
C ASP A 45 5.42 -2.72 9.58
N ILE A 46 6.05 -3.25 8.53
CA ILE A 46 5.90 -4.64 8.08
C ILE A 46 6.76 -5.54 8.96
N VAL A 47 6.14 -6.56 9.53
CA VAL A 47 6.76 -7.47 10.51
C VAL A 47 6.83 -8.91 10.02
N TYR A 48 6.10 -9.26 8.96
CA TYR A 48 6.13 -10.59 8.37
C TYR A 48 5.71 -10.57 6.90
N VAL A 49 6.31 -11.47 6.11
CA VAL A 49 6.05 -11.66 4.67
C VAL A 49 5.83 -13.15 4.38
N ASP A 50 4.63 -13.50 3.95
CA ASP A 50 4.29 -14.83 3.45
C ASP A 50 4.61 -14.91 1.95
N LEU A 51 5.83 -15.34 1.65
CA LEU A 51 6.33 -15.45 0.27
C LEU A 51 5.69 -16.63 -0.49
N PRO A 52 5.49 -16.51 -1.82
CA PRO A 52 5.03 -17.64 -2.63
C PRO A 52 6.07 -18.77 -2.67
N GLU A 53 5.62 -19.96 -3.07
CA GLU A 53 6.52 -21.05 -3.43
C GLU A 53 7.10 -20.82 -4.83
N VAL A 54 8.39 -21.11 -5.01
CA VAL A 54 9.00 -21.24 -6.35
C VAL A 54 8.32 -22.39 -7.10
N ASP A 55 8.18 -22.26 -8.42
CA ASP A 55 7.44 -23.12 -9.34
C ASP A 55 5.90 -23.04 -9.23
N LYS A 56 5.36 -22.16 -8.36
CA LYS A 56 3.92 -21.89 -8.32
C LYS A 56 3.48 -21.17 -9.60
N GLU A 57 2.44 -21.69 -10.27
CA GLU A 57 1.71 -20.96 -11.30
C GLU A 57 0.72 -19.98 -10.65
N VAL A 58 0.67 -18.75 -11.17
CA VAL A 58 -0.26 -17.70 -10.74
C VAL A 58 -0.91 -17.09 -11.97
N ASP A 59 -2.22 -16.83 -11.88
CA ASP A 59 -2.94 -16.00 -12.85
C ASP A 59 -2.91 -14.53 -12.40
N ALA A 60 -3.00 -13.58 -13.34
CA ALA A 60 -3.12 -12.16 -13.00
C ALA A 60 -4.32 -11.92 -12.04
N GLY A 61 -4.07 -11.22 -10.94
CA GLY A 61 -5.04 -10.98 -9.87
C GLY A 61 -5.10 -12.07 -8.78
N ASP A 62 -4.39 -13.19 -8.92
CA ASP A 62 -4.24 -14.15 -7.83
C ASP A 62 -3.40 -13.59 -6.68
N THR A 63 -3.61 -14.08 -5.46
CA THR A 63 -2.71 -13.76 -4.35
C THR A 63 -1.32 -14.36 -4.58
N LEU A 64 -0.34 -13.46 -4.71
CA LEU A 64 1.07 -13.77 -4.87
C LEU A 64 1.75 -13.95 -3.51
N ALA A 65 1.54 -13.01 -2.59
CA ALA A 65 2.11 -13.01 -1.23
C ALA A 65 1.12 -12.39 -0.24
N ASN A 66 1.37 -12.53 1.06
CA ASN A 66 0.68 -11.75 2.09
C ASN A 66 1.71 -10.96 2.93
N LEU A 67 1.39 -9.71 3.22
CA LEU A 67 2.19 -8.85 4.09
C LEU A 67 1.42 -8.64 5.39
N GLU A 68 2.12 -8.78 6.52
CA GLU A 68 1.58 -8.50 7.84
C GLU A 68 2.38 -7.37 8.47
N SER A 69 1.64 -6.33 8.88
CA SER A 69 2.14 -5.21 9.67
C SER A 69 1.64 -5.32 11.11
N VAL A 70 2.09 -4.43 11.98
CA VAL A 70 1.57 -4.32 13.36
C VAL A 70 0.06 -4.02 13.39
N LYS A 71 -0.48 -3.47 12.31
CA LYS A 71 -1.88 -3.00 12.24
C LYS A 71 -2.78 -3.95 11.47
N ASN A 72 -2.32 -4.48 10.33
CA ASN A 72 -3.16 -5.15 9.34
C ASN A 72 -2.41 -6.29 8.63
N VAL A 73 -3.19 -7.17 7.99
CA VAL A 73 -2.69 -8.13 6.99
C VAL A 73 -3.27 -7.75 5.64
N ALA A 74 -2.44 -7.68 4.61
CA ALA A 74 -2.85 -7.35 3.26
C ALA A 74 -2.27 -8.34 2.23
N PRO A 75 -3.08 -8.81 1.28
CA PRO A 75 -2.57 -9.57 0.15
C PRO A 75 -1.78 -8.66 -0.81
N VAL A 76 -0.82 -9.26 -1.50
CA VAL A 76 -0.17 -8.71 -2.69
C VAL A 76 -0.62 -9.56 -3.86
N TYR A 77 -1.15 -8.92 -4.89
CA TYR A 77 -1.69 -9.63 -6.06
C TYR A 77 -0.62 -9.79 -7.15
N ALA A 78 -0.74 -10.87 -7.93
CA ALA A 78 0.10 -11.07 -9.10
C ALA A 78 -0.32 -10.08 -10.19
N PRO A 79 0.56 -9.17 -10.65
CA PRO A 79 0.21 -8.20 -11.68
C PRO A 79 0.07 -8.85 -13.07
N ILE A 80 0.68 -10.02 -13.27
CA ILE A 80 0.70 -10.77 -14.52
C ILE A 80 0.61 -12.27 -14.27
N THR A 81 0.14 -13.01 -15.27
CA THR A 81 0.07 -14.46 -15.31
C THR A 81 1.44 -15.07 -15.59
N GLY A 82 1.84 -16.06 -14.82
CA GLY A 82 3.14 -16.69 -15.01
C GLY A 82 3.51 -17.74 -13.97
N THR A 83 4.80 -18.02 -13.89
CA THR A 83 5.38 -18.96 -12.93
C THR A 83 6.37 -18.24 -12.03
N VAL A 84 6.25 -18.41 -10.72
CA VAL A 84 7.22 -17.86 -9.75
C VAL A 84 8.54 -18.59 -9.92
N VAL A 85 9.59 -17.89 -10.34
CA VAL A 85 10.93 -18.47 -10.59
C VAL A 85 11.94 -18.09 -9.52
N ASN A 86 11.65 -17.07 -8.71
CA ASN A 86 12.48 -16.69 -7.57
C ASN A 86 11.67 -15.89 -6.54
N VAL A 87 12.13 -15.88 -5.30
CA VAL A 87 11.56 -15.07 -4.20
C VAL A 87 12.66 -14.41 -3.40
N ASN A 88 12.34 -13.28 -2.77
CA ASN A 88 13.30 -12.55 -1.94
C ASN A 88 13.38 -13.17 -0.54
N GLU A 89 14.24 -14.18 -0.40
CA GLU A 89 14.44 -14.90 0.87
C GLU A 89 14.89 -13.99 2.02
N ASP A 90 15.53 -12.84 1.74
CA ASP A 90 15.97 -11.89 2.75
C ASP A 90 14.79 -11.31 3.55
N LEU A 91 13.59 -11.25 2.96
CA LEU A 91 12.37 -10.75 3.62
C LEU A 91 11.87 -11.65 4.76
N LYS A 92 12.35 -12.90 4.87
CA LYS A 92 12.02 -13.79 6.00
C LYS A 92 12.69 -13.32 7.29
N ASP A 93 13.90 -12.78 7.18
CA ASP A 93 14.71 -12.31 8.30
C ASP A 93 14.60 -10.78 8.46
N GLU A 94 14.43 -10.05 7.36
CA GLU A 94 14.40 -8.58 7.31
C GLU A 94 13.16 -8.03 6.55
N PRO A 95 11.93 -8.25 7.06
CA PRO A 95 10.70 -7.79 6.39
C PRO A 95 10.62 -6.27 6.19
N GLY A 96 11.31 -5.50 7.05
CA GLY A 96 11.37 -4.04 6.98
C GLY A 96 12.06 -3.48 5.72
N LEU A 97 12.75 -4.31 4.94
CA LEU A 97 13.30 -3.89 3.63
C LEU A 97 12.20 -3.37 2.69
N ILE A 98 10.96 -3.85 2.83
CA ILE A 98 9.81 -3.32 2.07
C ILE A 98 9.49 -1.88 2.47
N ASN A 99 9.62 -1.53 3.75
CA ASN A 99 9.40 -0.15 4.20
C ASN A 99 10.57 0.78 3.82
N ASP A 100 11.81 0.30 3.94
CA ASP A 100 13.01 1.10 3.73
C ASP A 100 13.32 1.36 2.25
N ASP A 101 13.11 0.35 1.39
CA ASP A 101 13.47 0.39 -0.03
C ASP A 101 12.49 -0.44 -0.88
N PRO A 102 11.22 -0.02 -0.98
CA PRO A 102 10.14 -0.79 -1.62
C PRO A 102 10.39 -1.10 -3.10
N TYR A 103 11.27 -0.34 -3.76
CA TYR A 103 11.49 -0.42 -5.20
C TYR A 103 12.75 -1.18 -5.59
N ASP A 104 13.70 -1.38 -4.67
CA ASP A 104 14.92 -2.11 -4.94
C ASP A 104 15.06 -3.28 -3.95
N ALA A 105 15.56 -3.09 -2.72
CA ALA A 105 15.77 -4.21 -1.79
C ALA A 105 14.49 -4.92 -1.33
N GLY A 106 13.33 -4.24 -1.36
CA GLY A 106 12.02 -4.74 -0.94
C GLY A 106 11.22 -5.50 -2.01
N TRP A 107 11.83 -5.93 -3.11
CA TRP A 107 11.14 -6.79 -4.09
C TRP A 107 10.67 -8.11 -3.45
N ILE A 108 9.56 -8.68 -3.92
CA ILE A 108 8.91 -9.84 -3.29
C ILE A 108 9.19 -11.13 -4.09
N ALA A 109 8.88 -11.12 -5.37
CA ALA A 109 9.00 -12.29 -6.23
C ALA A 109 9.44 -11.92 -7.65
N ILE A 110 9.99 -12.91 -8.35
CA ILE A 110 10.25 -12.85 -9.78
C ILE A 110 9.36 -13.89 -10.46
N VAL A 111 8.61 -13.45 -11.45
CA VAL A 111 7.67 -14.24 -12.23
C VAL A 111 8.13 -14.31 -13.69
N GLU A 112 8.25 -15.50 -14.24
CA GLU A 112 8.39 -15.71 -15.67
C GLU A 112 7.01 -15.56 -16.32
N MET A 113 6.87 -14.55 -17.19
CA MET A 113 5.59 -14.19 -17.80
C MET A 113 5.15 -15.25 -18.80
N LYS A 114 3.88 -15.66 -18.71
CA LYS A 114 3.27 -16.56 -19.69
C LYS A 114 2.87 -15.85 -20.97
N ASP A 115 2.36 -14.62 -20.85
CA ASP A 115 2.02 -13.75 -21.97
C ASP A 115 2.63 -12.34 -21.74
N PRO A 116 3.66 -11.96 -22.52
CA PRO A 116 4.26 -10.63 -22.42
C PRO A 116 3.31 -9.47 -22.71
N THR A 117 2.17 -9.70 -23.36
CA THR A 117 1.22 -8.65 -23.75
C THR A 117 0.35 -8.14 -22.61
N GLU A 118 0.23 -8.89 -21.51
CA GLU A 118 -0.50 -8.44 -20.30
C GLU A 118 0.09 -7.15 -19.69
N ILE A 119 1.33 -6.80 -20.03
CA ILE A 119 1.94 -5.51 -19.64
C ILE A 119 1.17 -4.30 -20.18
N GLU A 120 0.41 -4.46 -21.27
CA GLU A 120 -0.39 -3.41 -21.89
C GLU A 120 -1.64 -3.05 -21.07
N ASP A 121 -2.07 -3.95 -20.18
CA ASP A 121 -3.21 -3.72 -19.28
C ASP A 121 -2.81 -3.02 -17.98
N LEU A 122 -1.51 -2.85 -17.73
CA LEU A 122 -0.97 -2.20 -16.53
C LEU A 122 -0.78 -0.69 -16.72
N MET A 123 -0.78 0.03 -15.61
CA MET A 123 -0.55 1.47 -15.63
C MET A 123 0.92 1.79 -15.87
N THR A 124 1.18 2.81 -16.68
CA THR A 124 2.51 3.41 -16.71
C THR A 124 2.77 4.18 -15.40
N ALA A 125 4.02 4.55 -15.16
CA ALA A 125 4.36 5.41 -14.03
C ALA A 125 3.63 6.76 -14.04
N GLU A 126 3.33 7.30 -15.22
CA GLU A 126 2.58 8.56 -15.38
C GLU A 126 1.11 8.35 -15.02
N ASP A 127 0.48 7.29 -15.55
CA ASP A 127 -0.92 6.96 -15.24
C ASP A 127 -1.10 6.66 -13.73
N TYR A 128 -0.16 5.94 -13.12
CA TYR A 128 -0.18 5.67 -11.68
C TYR A 128 -0.01 6.93 -10.84
N ALA A 129 0.81 7.89 -11.30
CA ALA A 129 0.97 9.16 -10.60
C ALA A 129 -0.31 10.01 -10.65
N GLU A 130 -1.03 10.01 -11.78
CA GLU A 130 -2.34 10.66 -11.87
C GLU A 130 -3.36 9.98 -10.96
N TYR A 131 -3.42 8.64 -11.00
CA TYR A 131 -4.30 7.85 -10.14
C TYR A 131 -4.02 8.07 -8.64
N LEU A 132 -2.75 8.03 -8.24
CA LEU A 132 -2.36 8.22 -6.85
C LEU A 132 -2.66 9.65 -6.38
N LYS A 133 -2.57 10.64 -7.28
CA LYS A 133 -2.91 12.01 -6.94
C LYS A 133 -4.40 12.15 -6.58
N GLU A 134 -5.29 11.49 -7.33
CA GLU A 134 -6.73 11.48 -7.01
C GLU A 134 -6.97 10.87 -5.62
N ILE A 135 -6.35 9.72 -5.33
CA ILE A 135 -6.45 9.08 -4.01
C ILE A 135 -5.99 10.01 -2.88
N VAL A 136 -4.80 10.62 -3.03
CA VAL A 136 -4.23 11.48 -1.99
C VAL A 136 -5.05 12.77 -1.80
N GLU A 137 -5.69 13.28 -2.86
CA GLU A 137 -6.61 14.42 -2.75
C GLU A 137 -7.89 14.01 -2.00
N GLU A 138 -8.47 12.85 -2.30
CA GLU A 138 -9.63 12.29 -1.60
C GLU A 138 -9.34 12.03 -0.10
N GLU A 139 -8.22 11.37 0.22
CA GLU A 139 -7.79 11.13 1.62
C GLU A 139 -7.65 12.43 2.42
N LYS A 140 -7.14 13.49 1.80
CA LYS A 140 -7.00 14.81 2.43
C LYS A 140 -8.35 15.47 2.69
N GLU A 141 -9.29 15.34 1.76
CA GLU A 141 -10.64 15.86 1.94
C GLU A 141 -11.36 15.13 3.09
N GLU A 142 -11.24 13.81 3.15
CA GLU A 142 -11.76 12.98 4.26
C GLU A 142 -11.11 13.35 5.60
N GLU A 143 -9.79 13.55 5.65
CA GLU A 143 -9.09 13.97 6.87
C GLU A 143 -9.56 15.36 7.36
N ILE A 144 -9.81 16.29 6.43
CA ILE A 144 -10.34 17.62 6.74
C ILE A 144 -11.77 17.51 7.28
N GLU A 145 -12.61 16.63 6.72
CA GLU A 145 -13.98 16.42 7.17
C GLU A 145 -14.00 15.81 8.58
N MET A 146 -13.23 14.76 8.83
CA MET A 146 -13.11 14.13 10.15
C MET A 146 -12.64 15.13 11.23
N LYS A 147 -11.64 15.96 10.93
CA LYS A 147 -11.16 16.98 11.89
C LYS A 147 -12.21 18.01 12.25
N LYS A 148 -13.07 18.39 11.28
CA LYS A 148 -14.19 19.30 11.56
C LYS A 148 -15.24 18.64 12.44
N GLU A 149 -15.52 17.36 12.23
CA GLU A 149 -16.44 16.60 13.09
C GLU A 149 -15.88 16.48 14.51
N GLU A 150 -14.58 16.19 14.65
CA GLU A 150 -13.89 16.14 15.96
C GLU A 150 -13.95 17.49 16.68
N GLU A 151 -13.68 18.60 16.00
CA GLU A 151 -13.79 19.96 16.57
C GLU A 151 -15.23 20.26 17.04
N VAL A 152 -16.25 19.85 16.29
CA VAL A 152 -17.66 20.01 16.70
C VAL A 152 -17.98 19.14 17.91
N ILE A 153 -17.46 17.91 17.98
CA ILE A 153 -17.66 17.02 19.13
C ILE A 153 -17.01 17.62 20.38
N ASP A 154 -15.78 18.12 20.27
CA ASP A 154 -15.06 18.75 21.37
C ASP A 154 -15.81 19.98 21.90
N ASP A 155 -16.29 20.87 21.01
CA ASP A 155 -17.11 22.04 21.37
C ASP A 155 -18.41 21.64 22.10
N VAL A 156 -19.05 20.53 21.70
CA VAL A 156 -20.27 20.04 22.35
C VAL A 156 -19.97 19.43 23.71
N MET A 157 -18.86 18.69 23.83
CA MET A 157 -18.43 18.07 25.08
C MET A 157 -18.06 19.12 26.13
N GLU A 158 -17.31 20.16 25.75
CA GLU A 158 -16.98 21.29 26.65
C GLU A 158 -18.26 21.95 27.19
N ARG A 159 -19.25 22.19 26.33
CA ARG A 159 -20.53 22.77 26.75
C ARG A 159 -21.36 21.87 27.65
N LEU A 160 -21.26 20.55 27.50
CA LEU A 160 -21.93 19.60 28.40
C LEU A 160 -21.27 19.58 29.77
N GLU A 161 -19.94 19.60 29.83
CA GLU A 161 -19.19 19.69 31.10
C GLU A 161 -19.54 20.98 31.86
N ASP A 162 -19.61 22.12 31.16
CA ASP A 162 -20.06 23.39 31.74
C ASP A 162 -21.47 23.28 32.33
N LEU A 163 -22.41 22.66 31.61
CA LEU A 163 -23.79 22.48 32.07
C LEU A 163 -23.90 21.51 33.25
N GLU A 164 -23.12 20.44 33.28
CA GLU A 164 -23.06 19.53 34.44
C GLU A 164 -22.46 20.21 35.68
N GLY A 165 -21.45 21.06 35.48
CA GLY A 165 -20.89 21.92 36.53
C GLY A 165 -21.90 22.93 37.07
N GLU A 166 -22.74 23.51 36.21
CA GLU A 166 -23.82 24.43 36.59
C GLU A 166 -25.01 23.72 37.26
N LEU A 167 -25.33 22.48 36.86
CA LEU A 167 -26.47 21.72 37.37
C LEU A 167 -26.22 21.04 38.72
N GLY A 168 -24.97 21.05 39.21
CA GLY A 168 -24.58 20.69 40.57
C GLY A 168 -25.41 19.58 41.19
N TYR A 169 -25.02 18.31 41.00
CA TYR A 169 -25.63 17.20 41.74
C TYR A 169 -25.40 17.41 43.25
N GLU A 170 -26.35 18.05 43.93
CA GLU A 170 -26.44 17.99 45.38
C GLU A 170 -26.73 16.53 45.75
N GLU A 171 -25.74 15.83 46.32
CA GLU A 171 -25.98 14.55 46.99
C GLU A 171 -26.96 14.80 48.14
N GLU A 172 -28.24 14.48 47.94
CA GLU A 172 -29.21 14.37 49.03
C GLU A 172 -28.76 13.25 49.98
N LYS A 173 -28.29 13.65 51.16
CA LYS A 173 -27.94 12.78 52.30
C LYS A 173 -29.15 12.14 52.97
#